data_AF-A0A527H8W5-F1
#
_entry.id   AF-A0A527H8W5-F1
#
_cell.length_a   1.000
_cell.length_b   1.000
_cell.length_c   1.000
_cell.angle_alpha   90.00
_cell.angle_beta   90.00
_cell.angle_gamma   90.00
#
_symmetry.space_group_name_H-M   'P 1'
#
loop_
_entity.id
_entity.type
_entity.pdbx_description
1 polymer ?
#
loop_
_entity_poly.entity_id
_entity_poly.type
_entity_poly.pdbx_seq_one_letter_code
_entity_poly.pdbx_strand_id
1 'polypeptide(L)' 'LKAEREVIHSLPVGFSLDAERGVRDPRGMVGDALGVDMHVLTGDAAPMRNLELSINRSHLSVERMVATP' A
#
# COMPACT_ATOMS: atom_id res chain seq x y z
N LEU A 1 -0.19 16.09 -13.99
CA LEU A 1 -1.35 15.96 -13.07
C LEU A 1 -0.86 15.16 -11.87
N LYS A 2 -0.55 15.83 -10.76
CA LYS A 2 -0.09 15.19 -9.53
C LYS A 2 -1.23 14.28 -9.05
N ALA A 3 -0.95 13.04 -8.65
CA ALA A 3 -2.01 12.15 -8.18
C ALA A 3 -2.76 12.84 -7.03
N GLU A 4 -4.07 13.01 -7.19
CA GLU A 4 -4.91 13.63 -6.17
C GLU A 4 -4.99 12.78 -4.91
N ARG A 5 -4.76 11.46 -5.07
CA ARG A 5 -4.76 10.47 -3.99
C ARG A 5 -3.45 9.70 -3.94
N GLU A 6 -3.02 9.41 -2.72
CA GLU A 6 -1.83 8.61 -2.42
C GLU A 6 -2.23 7.33 -1.69
N VAL A 7 -1.48 6.24 -1.93
CA VAL A 7 -1.69 4.97 -1.24
C VAL A 7 -1.18 5.09 0.20
N ILE A 8 -2.03 4.75 1.16
CA ILE A 8 -1.71 4.75 2.59
C ILE A 8 -1.40 3.32 3.04
N HIS A 9 -2.32 2.39 2.75
CA HIS A 9 -2.17 0.98 3.09
C HIS A 9 -2.39 0.11 1.86
N SER A 10 -1.62 -0.96 1.76
CA SER A 10 -1.77 -1.99 0.72
C SER A 10 -1.55 -3.36 1.36
N LEU A 11 -2.58 -4.20 1.38
CA LEU A 11 -2.51 -5.53 1.96
C LEU A 11 -2.87 -6.59 0.91
N PRO A 12 -2.07 -7.66 0.76
CA PRO A 12 -2.47 -8.78 -0.08
C PRO A 12 -3.65 -9.51 0.56
N VAL A 13 -4.69 -9.77 -0.24
CA VAL A 13 -5.88 -10.54 0.18
C VAL A 13 -6.00 -11.87 -0.56
N GLY A 14 -5.21 -12.09 -1.60
CA GLY A 14 -5.13 -13.35 -2.33
C GLY A 14 -3.94 -13.39 -3.27
N PHE A 15 -3.49 -14.61 -3.61
CA PHE A 15 -2.45 -14.83 -4.61
C PHE A 15 -2.95 -15.79 -5.70
N SER A 16 -2.39 -15.65 -6.89
CA SER A 16 -2.52 -16.60 -7.99
C SER A 16 -1.14 -16.91 -8.57
N LEU A 17 -0.93 -18.12 -9.03
CA LEU A 17 0.27 -18.52 -9.76
C LEU A 17 -0.16 -19.18 -11.06
N ASP A 18 0.25 -18.59 -12.18
CA ASP A 18 -0.17 -18.97 -13.53
C ASP A 18 -1.71 -18.96 -13.66
N ALA A 19 -2.32 -20.11 -13.91
CA ALA A 19 -3.77 -20.27 -14.01
C ALA A 19 -4.44 -20.61 -12.66
N GLU A 20 -3.68 -20.94 -11.61
CA GLU A 20 -4.23 -21.30 -10.30
C GLU A 20 -4.44 -20.07 -9.42
N ARG A 21 -5.66 -19.94 -8.89
CA ARG A 21 -6.06 -18.89 -7.92
C ARG A 21 -6.22 -19.48 -6.53
N GLY A 22 -6.17 -18.62 -5.52
CA GLY A 22 -6.37 -19.04 -4.13
C GLY A 22 -5.11 -19.63 -3.49
N VAL A 23 -3.94 -19.34 -4.08
CA VAL A 23 -2.65 -19.65 -3.46
C VAL A 23 -2.59 -18.89 -2.13
N ARG A 24 -2.47 -19.63 -1.02
CA ARG A 24 -2.43 -19.01 0.32
C ARG A 24 -1.10 -18.31 0.58
N ASP A 25 -0.01 -18.92 0.15
CA ASP A 25 1.36 -18.40 0.30
C ASP A 25 2.20 -18.85 -0.91
N PRO A 26 2.60 -17.93 -1.81
CA PRO A 26 3.32 -18.30 -3.03
C PRO A 26 4.81 -18.58 -2.79
N ARG A 27 5.32 -18.38 -1.58
CA ARG A 27 6.76 -18.52 -1.30
C ARG A 27 7.22 -19.96 -1.48
N GLY A 28 8.26 -20.15 -2.28
CA GLY A 28 8.84 -21.46 -2.59
C GLY A 28 8.16 -22.21 -3.73
N MET A 29 7.12 -21.65 -4.35
CA MET A 29 6.49 -22.20 -5.54
C MET A 29 7.22 -21.70 -6.81
N VAL A 30 7.11 -22.47 -7.90
CA VAL A 30 7.68 -22.13 -9.21
C VAL A 30 6.54 -21.94 -10.20
N GLY A 31 6.57 -20.83 -10.95
CA GLY A 31 5.60 -20.50 -11.99
C GLY A 31 6.09 -19.31 -12.82
N ASP A 32 5.40 -19.03 -13.91
CA ASP A 32 5.79 -17.98 -14.86
C ASP A 32 5.16 -16.62 -14.48
N ALA A 33 3.96 -16.61 -13.90
CA ALA A 33 3.24 -15.38 -13.55
C ALA A 33 2.65 -15.44 -12.13
N LEU A 34 3.13 -14.55 -11.24
CA LEU A 34 2.56 -14.33 -9.91
C LEU A 34 1.57 -13.16 -9.93
N GLY A 35 0.31 -13.44 -9.59
CA GLY A 35 -0.73 -12.44 -9.36
C GLY A 35 -1.00 -12.22 -7.88
N VAL A 36 -1.38 -10.99 -7.52
CA VAL A 36 -1.76 -10.62 -6.16
C VAL A 36 -3.02 -9.76 -6.20
N ASP A 37 -4.04 -10.18 -5.47
CA ASP A 37 -5.20 -9.35 -5.19
C ASP A 37 -4.86 -8.45 -4.00
N MET A 38 -4.96 -7.13 -4.18
CA MET A 38 -4.57 -6.14 -3.18
C MET A 38 -5.77 -5.37 -2.65
N HIS A 39 -5.93 -5.31 -1.33
CA HIS A 39 -6.76 -4.31 -0.70
C HIS A 39 -5.95 -3.01 -0.53
N VAL A 40 -6.38 -1.94 -1.19
CA VAL A 40 -5.66 -0.66 -1.22
C VAL A 40 -6.51 0.42 -0.59
N LEU A 41 -5.97 1.06 0.46
CA LEU A 41 -6.54 2.27 1.03
C LEU A 41 -5.76 3.48 0.52
N THR A 42 -6.49 4.45 -0.02
CA THR A 42 -5.93 5.72 -0.49
C THR A 42 -6.53 6.89 0.28
N GLY A 43 -5.80 8.00 0.37
CA GLY A 43 -6.30 9.27 0.90
C GLY A 43 -5.87 10.43 0.01
N ASP A 44 -6.48 11.60 0.22
CA ASP A 44 -6.13 12.78 -0.56
C ASP A 44 -4.73 13.27 -0.21
N ALA A 45 -3.95 13.58 -1.25
CA ALA A 45 -2.54 13.92 -1.11
C ALA A 45 -2.31 15.27 -0.39
N ALA A 46 -3.26 16.20 -0.46
CA ALA A 46 -3.12 17.53 0.15
C ALA A 46 -3.16 17.49 1.70
N PRO A 47 -4.17 16.87 2.35
CA PRO A 47 -4.17 16.68 3.80
C PRO A 47 -2.93 15.93 4.32
N MET A 48 -2.48 14.89 3.61
CA MET A 48 -1.30 14.11 4.01
C MET A 48 -0.03 14.97 4.04
N ARG A 49 0.22 15.74 2.98
CA ARG A 49 1.35 16.69 2.94
C ARG A 49 1.28 17.74 4.05
N ASN A 50 0.08 18.23 4.38
CA ASN A 50 -0.08 19.23 5.44
C ASN A 50 0.32 18.66 6.82
N LEU A 51 -0.07 17.41 7.11
CA LEU A 51 0.33 16.73 8.34
C LEU A 51 1.84 16.50 8.39
N GLU A 52 2.44 16.00 7.30
CA GLU A 52 3.88 15.78 7.22
C GLU A 52 4.69 17.07 7.40
N LEU A 53 4.29 18.15 6.72
CA LEU A 53 4.91 19.48 6.90
C LEU A 53 4.81 19.99 8.33
N SER A 54 3.69 19.73 9.01
CA SER A 54 3.48 20.17 10.39
C SER A 54 4.40 19.44 11.37
N ILE A 55 4.64 18.14 11.15
CA ILE A 55 5.56 17.32 11.97
C ILE A 55 7.02 17.70 11.69
N ASN A 56 7.38 17.88 10.41
CA ASN A 56 8.73 18.28 9.99
C ASN A 56 9.19 19.61 10.59
N ARG A 57 8.26 20.56 10.82
CA ARG A 57 8.55 21.84 11.50
C ARG A 57 8.95 21.70 12.96
N SER A 58 8.64 20.57 13.59
CA SER A 58 9.08 20.23 14.94
C SER A 58 10.42 19.47 14.95
N HIS A 59 11.14 19.44 13.82
CA HIS A 59 12.40 18.70 13.64
C HIS A 59 12.26 17.18 13.81
N LEU A 60 11.06 16.65 13.55
CA LEU A 60 10.77 15.22 13.53
C LEU A 60 10.45 14.80 12.09
N SER A 61 10.79 13.57 11.71
CA SER A 61 10.39 13.00 10.43
C SER A 61 9.21 12.05 10.58
N VAL A 62 8.28 12.07 9.64
CA VAL A 62 7.22 11.06 9.56
C VAL A 62 7.79 9.77 8.97
N GLU A 63 7.83 8.70 9.77
CA GLU A 63 8.25 7.39 9.28
C GLU A 63 7.17 6.76 8.38
N ARG A 64 5.91 6.83 8.81
CA ARG A 64 4.78 6.22 8.11
C ARG A 64 3.47 6.89 8.49
N MET A 65 2.59 7.03 7.50
CA MET A 65 1.19 7.43 7.69
C MET A 65 0.33 6.19 7.89
N VAL A 66 -0.55 6.21 8.89
CA VAL A 66 -1.43 5.09 9.23
C VAL A 66 -2.86 5.59 9.34
N ALA A 67 -3.76 5.06 8.52
CA ALA A 67 -5.20 5.27 8.72
C ALA A 67 -5.67 4.53 9.97
N THR A 68 -6.50 5.19 10.78
CA THR A 68 -7.18 4.57 11.92
C THR A 68 -8.16 3.48 11.45
N PRO A 69 -8.34 2.40 12.23
CA PRO A 69 -9.27 1.31 11.89
C PRO A 69 -10.71 1.76 11.68
#